data_AF-A0A8I1P9W1-F1
#
_entry.id   AF-A0A8I1P9W1-F1
#
_cell.length_a   1.000
_cell.length_b   1.000
_cell.length_c   1.000
_cell.angle_alpha   90.00
_cell.angle_beta   90.00
_cell.angle_gamma   90.00
#
_symmetry.space_group_name_H-M   'P 1'
#
loop_
_entity.id
_entity.type
_entity.pdbx_description
1 polymer ?
#
loop_
_entity_poly.entity_id
_entity_poly.type
_entity_poly.pdbx_seq_one_letter_code
_entity_poly.pdbx_strand_id
1 'polypeptide(L)'
;MRARGLVAELDRLPALEVNYDEADAPRSADHPGWHVDVASAELGTEPPGDPVPGGVFESACVLVRDYEFSDHRLIRGVFRPADDLLGRNMLLEGRFLFLRFYLGVRVTGVLEGTRDGPGGPQRVFGWTYQTLDGHLEQGKLTYEVTKDLTTGVVCFGIDAYSRRAPIGNPLLRTGFRVFGRRTQLDFYQRVGRRMHDLLATHEPGTPLPHPATLMGDVVIAPSESRMRAWDPIALPLRHPGVHVSRLARVRKGHK
;
A
#
# COMPACT_ATOMS: atom_id res chain seq x y z
N MET A 1 -14.92 7.95 10.17
CA MET A 1 -14.52 7.86 11.60
C MET A 1 -13.83 9.18 12.02
N ARG A 2 -13.74 9.55 13.31
CA ARG A 2 -12.94 10.71 13.78
C ARG A 2 -11.46 10.32 13.97
N ALA A 3 -10.54 11.30 14.01
CA ALA A 3 -9.09 11.09 14.18
C ALA A 3 -8.74 10.11 15.32
N ARG A 4 -9.29 10.32 16.52
CA ARG A 4 -9.09 9.41 17.67
C ARG A 4 -9.45 7.95 17.38
N GLY A 5 -10.48 7.72 16.57
CA GLY A 5 -10.87 6.36 16.19
C GLY A 5 -9.88 5.71 15.23
N LEU A 6 -9.27 6.49 14.31
CA LEU A 6 -8.23 5.99 13.40
C LEU A 6 -6.98 5.59 14.19
N VAL A 7 -6.56 6.45 15.13
CA VAL A 7 -5.44 6.16 16.04
C VAL A 7 -5.71 4.89 16.85
N ALA A 8 -6.91 4.75 17.42
CA ALA A 8 -7.27 3.55 18.19
C ALA A 8 -7.28 2.26 17.36
N GLU A 9 -7.60 2.33 16.05
CA GLU A 9 -7.50 1.16 15.17
C GLU A 9 -6.05 0.87 14.76
N LEU A 10 -5.24 1.91 14.52
CA LEU A 10 -3.80 1.78 14.29
C LEU A 10 -3.10 1.10 15.48
N ASP A 11 -3.44 1.50 16.70
CA ASP A 11 -2.84 0.98 17.94
C ASP A 11 -3.15 -0.50 18.21
N ARG A 12 -4.13 -1.08 17.52
CA ARG A 12 -4.43 -2.52 17.61
C ARG A 12 -3.58 -3.37 16.68
N LEU A 13 -3.06 -2.78 15.61
CA LEU A 13 -2.35 -3.52 14.56
C LEU A 13 -1.11 -4.28 15.06
N PRO A 14 -0.32 -3.79 16.04
CA PRO A 14 0.85 -4.54 16.54
C PRO A 14 0.52 -5.95 17.04
N ALA A 15 -0.68 -6.16 17.59
CA ALA A 15 -1.11 -7.47 18.11
C ALA A 15 -1.62 -8.42 17.02
N LEU A 16 -1.75 -7.95 15.78
CA LEU A 16 -2.25 -8.75 14.66
C LEU A 16 -1.08 -9.40 13.89
N GLU A 17 -1.32 -10.62 13.44
CA GLU A 17 -0.39 -11.38 12.60
C GLU A 17 -0.74 -11.20 11.12
N VAL A 18 0.20 -11.57 10.24
CA VAL A 18 -0.07 -11.74 8.81
C VAL A 18 -1.15 -12.81 8.65
N ASN A 19 -2.14 -12.53 7.80
CA ASN A 19 -3.37 -13.31 7.75
C ASN A 19 -3.34 -14.52 6.80
N TYR A 20 -2.17 -14.93 6.34
CA TYR A 20 -1.92 -16.12 5.53
C TYR A 20 -0.51 -16.65 5.76
N ASP A 21 -0.25 -17.89 5.36
CA ASP A 21 1.10 -18.47 5.38
C ASP A 21 1.84 -18.09 4.09
N GLU A 22 3.03 -17.50 4.20
CA GLU A 22 3.85 -17.13 3.03
C GLU A 22 4.25 -18.38 2.21
N ALA A 23 4.27 -19.56 2.83
CA ALA A 23 4.49 -20.82 2.10
C ALA A 23 3.38 -21.12 1.07
N ASP A 24 2.17 -20.55 1.25
CA ASP A 24 1.05 -20.66 0.32
C ASP A 24 1.09 -19.59 -0.79
N ALA A 25 2.05 -18.65 -0.75
CA ALA A 25 2.15 -17.56 -1.70
C ALA A 25 2.38 -18.08 -3.14
N PRO A 26 1.84 -17.39 -4.15
CA PRO A 26 1.96 -17.85 -5.53
C PRO A 26 3.42 -17.77 -5.98
N ARG A 27 3.89 -18.84 -6.65
CA ARG A 27 5.23 -18.91 -7.25
C ARG A 27 5.26 -18.41 -8.70
N SER A 28 4.09 -18.26 -9.30
CA SER A 28 3.91 -17.87 -10.70
C SER A 28 2.53 -17.23 -10.88
N ALA A 29 2.36 -16.50 -11.98
CA ALA A 29 1.14 -15.73 -12.26
C ALA A 29 -0.11 -16.61 -12.50
N ASP A 30 0.09 -17.88 -12.86
CA ASP A 30 -0.95 -18.88 -13.13
C ASP A 30 -1.37 -19.68 -11.88
N HIS A 31 -0.83 -19.36 -10.69
CA HIS A 31 -1.14 -20.10 -9.48
C HIS A 31 -2.65 -20.05 -9.14
N PRO A 32 -3.33 -21.20 -9.02
CA PRO A 32 -4.76 -21.24 -8.73
C PRO A 32 -5.11 -20.51 -7.42
N GLY A 33 -6.17 -19.72 -7.45
CA GLY A 33 -6.72 -19.06 -6.26
C GLY A 33 -6.02 -17.77 -5.82
N TRP A 34 -4.92 -17.41 -6.49
CA TRP A 34 -4.23 -16.12 -6.31
C TRP A 34 -4.37 -15.26 -7.56
N HIS A 35 -4.36 -13.95 -7.36
CA HIS A 35 -4.14 -12.96 -8.40
C HIS A 35 -2.74 -12.44 -8.23
N VAL A 36 -1.96 -12.47 -9.31
CA VAL A 36 -0.64 -11.85 -9.38
C VAL A 36 -0.74 -10.68 -10.36
N ASP A 37 -0.38 -9.50 -9.89
CA ASP A 37 -0.46 -8.27 -10.66
C ASP A 37 0.88 -7.58 -10.71
N VAL A 38 1.25 -7.13 -11.91
CA VAL A 38 2.42 -6.29 -12.13
C VAL A 38 1.97 -5.05 -12.87
N ALA A 39 2.38 -3.88 -12.38
CA ALA A 39 2.16 -2.61 -13.05
C ALA A 39 3.44 -1.79 -13.02
N SER A 40 3.64 -0.98 -14.05
CA SER A 40 4.79 -0.07 -14.14
C SER A 40 4.35 1.24 -14.79
N ALA A 41 4.95 2.34 -14.36
CA ALA A 41 4.82 3.65 -14.98
C ALA A 41 6.20 4.31 -15.06
N GLU A 42 6.57 4.77 -16.25
CA GLU A 42 7.75 5.62 -16.43
C GLU A 42 7.48 6.99 -15.78
N LEU A 43 8.42 7.47 -14.99
CA LEU A 43 8.32 8.73 -14.25
C LEU A 43 9.12 9.86 -14.91
N GLY A 44 10.13 9.51 -15.70
CA GLY A 44 11.02 10.43 -16.38
C GLY A 44 12.42 9.84 -16.52
N THR A 45 13.37 10.70 -16.88
CA THR A 45 14.74 10.30 -17.21
C THR A 45 15.73 11.22 -16.53
N GLU A 46 16.82 10.63 -16.03
CA GLU A 46 18.02 11.31 -15.55
C GLU A 46 19.19 10.99 -16.49
N PRO A 47 20.35 11.67 -16.37
CA PRO A 47 21.57 11.20 -17.01
C PRO A 47 21.91 9.75 -16.58
N PRO A 48 22.51 8.94 -17.48
CA PRO A 48 23.09 7.65 -17.13
C PRO A 48 24.07 7.73 -15.95
N GLY A 49 24.18 6.64 -15.20
CA GLY A 49 24.95 6.57 -13.95
C GLY A 49 24.10 6.80 -12.71
N ASP A 50 24.78 7.13 -11.60
CA ASP A 50 24.16 7.27 -10.28
C ASP A 50 22.99 8.29 -10.27
N PRO A 51 22.00 8.12 -9.35
CA PRO A 51 20.92 9.09 -9.19
C PRO A 51 21.43 10.53 -9.03
N VAL A 52 20.76 11.45 -9.71
CA VAL A 52 21.04 12.88 -9.52
C VAL A 52 20.47 13.32 -8.16
N PRO A 53 21.25 14.02 -7.31
CA PRO A 53 20.73 14.57 -6.06
C PRO A 53 19.53 15.49 -6.29
N GLY A 54 18.42 15.24 -5.59
CA GLY A 54 17.14 15.93 -5.79
C GLY A 54 16.46 15.62 -7.13
N GLY A 55 16.96 14.62 -7.87
CA GLY A 55 16.40 14.19 -9.14
C GLY A 55 15.08 13.44 -9.01
N VAL A 56 14.61 12.92 -10.13
CA VAL A 56 13.35 12.16 -10.24
C VAL A 56 13.40 10.91 -9.38
N PHE A 57 14.53 10.18 -9.37
CA PHE A 57 14.68 8.97 -8.57
C PHE A 57 14.56 9.25 -7.08
N GLU A 58 15.33 10.20 -6.53
CA GLU A 58 15.29 10.53 -5.10
C GLU A 58 13.92 11.08 -4.69
N SER A 59 13.31 11.93 -5.54
CA SER A 59 11.98 12.48 -5.29
C SER A 59 10.90 11.40 -5.26
N ALA A 60 10.95 10.47 -6.23
CA ALA A 60 10.06 9.32 -6.26
C ALA A 60 10.25 8.42 -5.02
N CYS A 61 11.48 8.21 -4.56
CA CYS A 61 11.76 7.46 -3.33
C CYS A 61 11.07 8.08 -2.12
N VAL A 62 11.10 9.42 -1.99
CA VAL A 62 10.41 10.14 -0.91
C VAL A 62 8.89 9.93 -1.00
N LEU A 63 8.30 10.14 -2.18
CA LEU A 63 6.85 9.95 -2.38
C LEU A 63 6.40 8.50 -2.07
N VAL A 64 7.22 7.51 -2.45
CA VAL A 64 6.98 6.09 -2.16
C VAL A 64 7.11 5.78 -0.68
N ARG A 65 8.14 6.27 0.00
CA ARG A 65 8.34 6.09 1.45
C ARG A 65 7.19 6.67 2.27
N ASP A 66 6.68 7.81 1.83
CA ASP A 66 5.65 8.57 2.53
C ASP A 66 4.22 8.20 2.10
N TYR A 67 4.07 7.27 1.16
CA TYR A 67 2.78 6.80 0.64
C TYR A 67 1.92 7.90 -0.05
N GLU A 68 2.56 9.00 -0.48
CA GLU A 68 1.94 10.16 -1.13
C GLU A 68 1.42 9.86 -2.55
N PHE A 69 1.91 8.78 -3.15
CA PHE A 69 1.49 8.29 -4.45
C PHE A 69 0.06 7.73 -4.50
N SER A 70 -0.51 7.40 -3.34
CA SER A 70 -1.84 6.80 -3.27
C SER A 70 -2.94 7.82 -3.64
N ASP A 71 -4.01 7.38 -4.32
CA ASP A 71 -5.14 8.26 -4.65
C ASP A 71 -6.08 8.39 -3.43
N HIS A 72 -6.10 9.58 -2.81
CA HIS A 72 -6.93 9.90 -1.63
C HIS A 72 -8.43 9.61 -1.78
N ARG A 73 -8.92 9.50 -3.03
CA ARG A 73 -10.31 9.17 -3.35
C ARG A 73 -10.60 7.68 -3.18
N LEU A 74 -9.58 6.84 -3.34
CA LEU A 74 -9.66 5.38 -3.23
C LEU A 74 -9.14 4.85 -1.91
N ILE A 75 -7.95 5.30 -1.49
CA ILE A 75 -7.29 4.77 -0.31
C ILE A 75 -6.49 5.86 0.40
N ARG A 76 -6.37 5.72 1.71
CA ARG A 76 -5.56 6.60 2.57
C ARG A 76 -4.75 5.74 3.52
N GLY A 77 -3.48 6.08 3.74
CA GLY A 77 -2.65 5.45 4.75
C GLY A 77 -2.66 6.25 6.05
N VAL A 78 -2.82 5.59 7.19
CA VAL A 78 -2.64 6.17 8.53
C VAL A 78 -1.55 5.40 9.25
N PHE A 79 -0.49 6.08 9.68
CA PHE A 79 0.70 5.46 10.26
C PHE A 79 1.52 6.45 11.10
N ARG A 80 2.55 5.96 11.77
CA ARG A 80 3.54 6.78 12.48
C ARG A 80 4.80 6.89 11.63
N PRO A 81 5.22 8.10 11.22
CA PRO A 81 6.39 8.28 10.38
C PRO A 81 7.70 8.02 11.13
N ALA A 82 7.69 8.13 12.46
CA ALA A 82 8.84 7.87 13.33
C ALA A 82 9.15 6.38 13.49
N ASP A 83 8.21 5.48 13.19
CA ASP A 83 8.47 4.04 13.18
C ASP A 83 9.41 3.71 12.01
N ASP A 84 10.37 2.81 12.22
CA ASP A 84 11.19 2.28 11.12
C ASP A 84 10.31 1.75 10.00
N LEU A 85 10.71 1.96 8.74
CA LEU A 85 9.91 1.54 7.60
C LEU A 85 9.65 0.03 7.66
N LEU A 86 10.68 -0.78 7.93
CA LEU A 86 10.53 -2.22 8.16
C LEU A 86 9.79 -2.46 9.49
N GLY A 87 8.70 -3.22 9.45
CA GLY A 87 7.86 -3.52 10.61
C GLY A 87 6.77 -2.49 10.88
N ARG A 88 6.76 -1.34 10.19
CA ARG A 88 5.73 -0.30 10.33
C ARG A 88 4.34 -0.86 10.12
N ASN A 89 3.45 -0.62 11.08
CA ASN A 89 2.03 -0.91 10.90
C ASN A 89 1.35 0.29 10.23
N MET A 90 0.49 0.00 9.26
CA MET A 90 -0.30 1.02 8.58
C MET A 90 -1.76 0.61 8.56
N LEU A 91 -2.64 1.55 8.88
CA LEU A 91 -4.07 1.38 8.70
C LEU A 91 -4.47 2.01 7.36
N LEU A 92 -4.91 1.17 6.42
CA LEU A 92 -5.43 1.62 5.14
C LEU A 92 -6.93 1.87 5.25
N GLU A 93 -7.37 3.08 4.94
CA GLU A 93 -8.78 3.42 4.78
C GLU A 93 -9.17 3.30 3.31
N GLY A 94 -9.75 2.16 2.93
CA GLY A 94 -10.35 1.95 1.62
C GLY A 94 -11.71 2.64 1.50
N ARG A 95 -11.96 3.33 0.39
CA ARG A 95 -13.17 4.12 0.17
C ARG A 95 -13.96 3.57 -1.01
N PHE A 96 -15.20 3.15 -0.75
CA PHE A 96 -16.12 2.71 -1.80
C PHE A 96 -17.52 3.22 -1.48
N LEU A 97 -18.08 4.07 -2.34
CA LEU A 97 -19.35 4.75 -2.10
C LEU A 97 -19.38 5.39 -0.69
N PHE A 98 -20.40 5.07 0.12
CA PHE A 98 -20.56 5.50 1.50
C PHE A 98 -19.90 4.57 2.53
N LEU A 99 -19.20 3.51 2.09
CA LEU A 99 -18.48 2.58 2.96
C LEU A 99 -17.03 3.03 3.17
N ARG A 100 -16.51 2.77 4.36
CA ARG A 100 -15.08 2.93 4.69
C ARG A 100 -14.55 1.64 5.29
N PHE A 101 -13.57 1.04 4.64
CA PHE A 101 -12.93 -0.18 5.08
C PHE A 101 -11.65 0.17 5.81
N TYR A 102 -11.49 -0.31 7.03
CA TYR A 102 -10.30 -0.12 7.85
C TYR A 102 -9.49 -1.41 7.85
N LEU A 103 -8.37 -1.37 7.15
CA LEU A 103 -7.63 -2.53 6.70
C LEU A 103 -6.18 -2.43 7.18
N GLY A 104 -5.80 -3.31 8.11
CA GLY A 104 -4.45 -3.31 8.68
C GLY A 104 -3.44 -4.00 7.75
N VAL A 105 -2.29 -3.37 7.57
CA VAL A 105 -1.12 -3.93 6.88
C VAL A 105 0.14 -3.69 7.70
N ARG A 106 1.18 -4.48 7.43
CA ARG A 106 2.51 -4.31 8.02
C ARG A 106 3.56 -4.35 6.94
N VAL A 107 4.52 -3.43 6.99
CA VAL A 107 5.70 -3.47 6.13
C VAL A 107 6.60 -4.63 6.56
N THR A 108 6.89 -5.54 5.63
CA THR A 108 7.66 -6.76 5.90
C THR A 108 8.91 -6.89 5.04
N GLY A 109 9.13 -5.96 4.11
CA GLY A 109 10.35 -5.90 3.32
C GLY A 109 10.68 -4.46 2.94
N VAL A 110 11.98 -4.18 2.85
CA VAL A 110 12.54 -2.95 2.28
C VAL A 110 13.56 -3.38 1.23
N LEU A 111 13.48 -2.78 0.05
CA LEU A 111 14.40 -3.00 -1.05
C LEU A 111 15.23 -1.74 -1.20
N GLU A 112 16.55 -1.84 -1.09
CA GLU A 112 17.45 -0.72 -1.30
C GLU A 112 18.79 -1.21 -1.85
N GLY A 113 19.33 -0.50 -2.82
CA GLY A 113 20.66 -0.76 -3.36
C GLY A 113 20.66 -0.84 -4.88
N THR A 114 21.51 -1.71 -5.42
CA THR A 114 21.66 -1.91 -6.86
C THR A 114 21.39 -3.38 -7.18
N ARG A 115 20.61 -3.65 -8.22
CA ARG A 115 20.34 -5.00 -8.72
C ARG A 115 20.52 -5.07 -10.23
N ASP A 116 20.83 -6.25 -10.75
CA ASP A 116 20.79 -6.49 -12.19
C ASP A 116 19.34 -6.50 -12.67
N GLY A 117 19.06 -5.73 -13.72
CA GLY A 117 17.78 -5.66 -14.40
C GLY A 117 17.89 -6.03 -15.89
N PRO A 118 16.76 -6.12 -16.60
CA PRO A 118 16.73 -6.53 -18.01
C PRO A 118 17.55 -5.63 -18.95
N GLY A 119 17.68 -4.34 -18.61
CA GLY A 119 18.44 -3.33 -19.36
C GLY A 119 19.86 -3.07 -18.85
N GLY A 120 20.30 -3.82 -17.82
CA GLY A 120 21.55 -3.58 -17.11
C GLY A 120 21.33 -3.26 -15.63
N PRO A 121 22.34 -2.71 -14.94
CA PRO A 121 22.26 -2.45 -13.51
C PRO A 121 21.23 -1.34 -13.21
N GLN A 122 20.44 -1.55 -12.16
CA GLN A 122 19.40 -0.63 -11.72
C GLN A 122 19.61 -0.22 -10.27
N ARG A 123 19.52 1.08 -9.98
CA ARG A 123 19.32 1.56 -8.61
C ARG A 123 17.88 1.31 -8.21
N VAL A 124 17.65 0.81 -7.00
CA VAL A 124 16.32 0.45 -6.51
C VAL A 124 16.10 0.99 -5.11
N PHE A 125 14.90 1.51 -4.89
CA PHE A 125 14.34 1.74 -3.56
C PHE A 125 12.88 1.28 -3.56
N GLY A 126 12.44 0.61 -2.52
CA GLY A 126 11.07 0.16 -2.41
C GLY A 126 10.78 -0.48 -1.08
N TRP A 127 9.52 -0.85 -0.88
CA TRP A 127 9.10 -1.57 0.31
C TRP A 127 7.84 -2.37 0.02
N THR A 128 7.65 -3.38 0.86
CA THR A 128 6.60 -4.37 0.72
C THR A 128 5.79 -4.43 1.99
N TYR A 129 4.47 -4.43 1.88
CA TYR A 129 3.59 -4.75 3.00
C TYR A 129 2.84 -6.06 2.78
N GLN A 130 2.43 -6.68 3.89
CA GLN A 130 1.52 -7.82 3.93
C GLN A 130 0.26 -7.47 4.72
N THR A 131 -0.86 -8.10 4.35
CA THR A 131 -2.16 -7.89 4.99
C THR A 131 -2.23 -8.57 6.36
N LEU A 132 -2.83 -7.88 7.34
CA LEU A 132 -2.99 -8.38 8.70
C LEU A 132 -4.36 -9.03 8.93
N ASP A 133 -4.48 -9.73 10.05
CA ASP A 133 -5.71 -10.41 10.45
C ASP A 133 -6.93 -9.46 10.50
N GLY A 134 -8.05 -9.90 9.92
CA GLY A 134 -9.26 -9.08 9.76
C GLY A 134 -9.32 -8.25 8.47
N HIS A 135 -8.29 -8.30 7.61
CA HIS A 135 -8.31 -7.73 6.27
C HIS A 135 -9.27 -8.48 5.33
N LEU A 136 -9.84 -7.82 4.32
CA LEU A 136 -10.73 -8.44 3.30
C LEU A 136 -10.01 -9.38 2.34
N GLU A 137 -8.69 -9.27 2.33
CA GLU A 137 -7.77 -9.93 1.40
C GLU A 137 -6.58 -10.48 2.17
N GLN A 138 -6.00 -11.51 1.62
CA GLN A 138 -4.71 -12.07 1.99
C GLN A 138 -3.75 -11.75 0.86
N GLY A 139 -2.60 -11.15 1.16
CA GLY A 139 -1.64 -10.85 0.12
C GLY A 139 -0.51 -9.93 0.53
N LYS A 140 0.28 -9.61 -0.49
CA LYS A 140 1.48 -8.80 -0.43
C LYS A 140 1.48 -7.79 -1.55
N LEU A 141 1.93 -6.59 -1.26
CA LEU A 141 2.09 -5.53 -2.25
C LEU A 141 3.44 -4.85 -2.07
N THR A 142 4.21 -4.80 -3.16
CA THR A 142 5.51 -4.15 -3.23
C THR A 142 5.38 -2.91 -4.10
N TYR A 143 5.91 -1.80 -3.60
CA TYR A 143 6.09 -0.58 -4.36
C TYR A 143 7.58 -0.34 -4.51
N GLU A 144 8.05 -0.13 -5.74
CA GLU A 144 9.45 0.13 -6.02
C GLU A 144 9.63 1.29 -6.99
N VAL A 145 10.72 2.01 -6.81
CA VAL A 145 11.27 2.97 -7.76
C VAL A 145 12.56 2.36 -8.28
N THR A 146 12.71 2.31 -9.59
CA THR A 146 13.91 1.83 -10.24
C THR A 146 14.49 2.93 -11.12
N LYS A 147 15.81 3.09 -11.12
CA LYS A 147 16.55 3.88 -12.12
C LYS A 147 17.47 2.93 -12.88
N ASP A 148 17.30 2.83 -14.18
CA ASP A 148 18.25 2.13 -15.05
C ASP A 148 19.54 2.97 -15.18
N LEU A 149 20.67 2.42 -14.77
CA LEU A 149 21.94 3.16 -14.73
C LEU A 149 22.59 3.29 -16.11
N THR A 150 22.15 2.53 -17.11
CA THR A 150 22.64 2.59 -18.48
C THR A 150 21.93 3.68 -19.27
N THR A 151 20.61 3.75 -19.13
CA THR A 151 19.72 4.63 -19.92
C THR A 151 19.27 5.87 -19.16
N GLY A 152 19.29 5.81 -17.83
CA GLY A 152 18.82 6.87 -16.94
C GLY A 152 17.29 6.89 -16.73
N VAL A 153 16.55 5.96 -17.33
CA VAL A 153 15.09 5.87 -17.20
C VAL A 153 14.71 5.53 -15.76
N VAL A 154 13.74 6.27 -15.22
CA VAL A 154 13.20 6.07 -13.86
C VAL A 154 11.75 5.57 -13.95
N CYS A 155 11.46 4.47 -13.27
CA CYS A 155 10.14 3.83 -13.27
C CYS A 155 9.61 3.64 -11.85
N PHE A 156 8.28 3.73 -11.71
CA PHE A 156 7.54 3.25 -10.55
C PHE A 156 6.91 1.90 -10.86
N GLY A 157 7.26 0.88 -10.08
CA GLY A 157 6.79 -0.48 -10.20
C GLY A 157 5.88 -0.90 -9.04
N ILE A 158 4.92 -1.77 -9.36
CA ILE A 158 4.07 -2.48 -8.42
C ILE A 158 4.15 -3.95 -8.72
N ASP A 159 4.46 -4.74 -7.70
CA ASP A 159 4.33 -6.20 -7.72
C ASP A 159 3.38 -6.61 -6.59
N ALA A 160 2.28 -7.23 -6.96
CA ALA A 160 1.24 -7.67 -6.05
C ALA A 160 0.97 -9.15 -6.20
N TYR A 161 0.67 -9.79 -5.07
CA TYR A 161 -0.23 -10.91 -5.12
C TYR A 161 -1.30 -10.81 -4.05
N SER A 162 -2.50 -11.26 -4.39
CA SER A 162 -3.62 -11.24 -3.46
C SER A 162 -4.60 -12.36 -3.74
N ARG A 163 -5.29 -12.79 -2.69
CA ARG A 163 -6.51 -13.56 -2.78
C ARG A 163 -7.51 -13.03 -1.79
N ARG A 164 -8.75 -13.39 -2.02
CA ARG A 164 -9.84 -13.05 -1.13
C ARG A 164 -9.66 -13.74 0.24
N ALA A 165 -9.75 -12.98 1.33
CA ALA A 165 -9.83 -13.57 2.67
C ALA A 165 -11.23 -14.15 2.95
N PRO A 166 -11.37 -15.03 3.95
CA PRO A 166 -12.68 -15.41 4.45
C PRO A 166 -13.44 -14.16 4.94
N ILE A 167 -14.59 -13.87 4.32
CA ILE A 167 -15.44 -12.72 4.66
C ILE A 167 -16.74 -13.26 5.27
N GLY A 168 -16.97 -12.97 6.55
CA GLY A 168 -18.12 -13.48 7.30
C GLY A 168 -19.46 -12.90 6.85
N ASN A 169 -19.47 -11.63 6.40
CA ASN A 169 -20.69 -10.95 5.97
C ASN A 169 -21.03 -11.28 4.49
N PRO A 170 -22.16 -11.95 4.18
CA PRO A 170 -22.53 -12.32 2.82
C PRO A 170 -22.68 -11.14 1.86
N LEU A 171 -23.19 -9.99 2.32
CA LEU A 171 -23.39 -8.80 1.49
C LEU A 171 -22.05 -8.19 1.07
N LEU A 172 -21.13 -8.01 2.03
CA LEU A 172 -19.77 -7.59 1.74
C LEU A 172 -19.08 -8.59 0.83
N ARG A 173 -19.37 -9.88 1.03
CA ARG A 173 -18.78 -10.94 0.22
C ARG A 173 -19.18 -10.84 -1.25
N THR A 174 -20.44 -10.56 -1.52
CA THR A 174 -20.97 -10.38 -2.88
C THR A 174 -20.46 -9.08 -3.49
N GLY A 175 -20.50 -7.97 -2.75
CA GLY A 175 -19.98 -6.67 -3.23
C GLY A 175 -18.50 -6.75 -3.64
N PHE A 176 -17.67 -7.42 -2.83
CA PHE A 176 -16.25 -7.61 -3.14
C PHE A 176 -16.03 -8.46 -4.41
N ARG A 177 -16.86 -9.49 -4.64
CA ARG A 177 -16.79 -10.33 -5.83
C ARG A 177 -17.12 -9.54 -7.11
N VAL A 178 -18.05 -8.60 -7.03
CA VAL A 178 -18.52 -7.84 -8.20
C VAL A 178 -17.60 -6.67 -8.52
N PHE A 179 -17.07 -5.96 -7.51
CA PHE A 179 -16.36 -4.70 -7.71
C PHE A 179 -14.87 -4.72 -7.32
N GLY A 180 -14.42 -5.68 -6.51
CA GLY A 180 -13.07 -5.68 -5.92
C GLY A 180 -11.98 -5.67 -6.97
N ARG A 181 -12.03 -6.61 -7.92
CA ARG A 181 -11.00 -6.77 -8.96
C ARG A 181 -10.88 -5.55 -9.89
N ARG A 182 -12.02 -5.00 -10.34
CA ARG A 182 -12.02 -3.79 -11.18
C ARG A 182 -11.44 -2.59 -10.42
N THR A 183 -11.75 -2.48 -9.13
CA THR A 183 -11.24 -1.39 -8.27
C THR A 183 -9.74 -1.53 -8.02
N GLN A 184 -9.21 -2.74 -7.87
CA GLN A 184 -7.76 -2.99 -7.75
C GLN A 184 -6.98 -2.59 -9.01
N LEU A 185 -7.48 -2.99 -10.19
CA LEU A 185 -6.83 -2.62 -11.44
C LEU A 185 -6.87 -1.11 -11.70
N ASP A 186 -8.01 -0.46 -11.40
CA ASP A 186 -8.14 0.99 -11.48
C ASP A 186 -7.20 1.71 -10.47
N PHE A 187 -7.01 1.12 -9.28
CA PHE A 187 -6.04 1.60 -8.30
C PHE A 187 -4.62 1.63 -8.88
N TYR A 188 -4.13 0.53 -9.48
CA TYR A 188 -2.76 0.47 -10.04
C TYR A 188 -2.52 1.53 -11.13
N GLN A 189 -3.49 1.73 -12.02
CA GLN A 189 -3.38 2.75 -13.07
C GLN A 189 -3.34 4.17 -12.49
N ARG A 190 -4.15 4.43 -11.46
CA ARG A 190 -4.23 5.76 -10.83
C ARG A 190 -2.98 6.12 -10.05
N VAL A 191 -2.41 5.18 -9.31
CA VAL A 191 -1.18 5.47 -8.55
C VAL A 191 0.01 5.73 -9.46
N GLY A 192 0.14 4.99 -10.58
CA GLY A 192 1.16 5.27 -11.57
C GLY A 192 1.00 6.65 -12.21
N ARG A 193 -0.22 7.00 -12.62
CA ARG A 193 -0.52 8.34 -13.15
C ARG A 193 -0.25 9.45 -12.14
N ARG A 194 -0.67 9.24 -10.90
CA ARG A 194 -0.46 10.22 -9.82
C ARG A 194 1.02 10.42 -9.52
N MET A 195 1.83 9.35 -9.50
CA MET A 195 3.28 9.48 -9.35
C MET A 195 3.88 10.34 -10.46
N HIS A 196 3.54 10.04 -11.70
CA HIS A 196 3.97 10.81 -12.84
C HIS A 196 3.54 12.28 -12.71
N ASP A 197 2.28 12.56 -12.38
CA ASP A 197 1.76 13.93 -12.24
C ASP A 197 2.44 14.72 -11.12
N LEU A 198 2.70 14.09 -9.96
CA LEU A 198 3.39 14.72 -8.83
C LEU A 198 4.82 15.12 -9.20
N LEU A 199 5.53 14.29 -9.97
CA LEU A 199 6.91 14.54 -10.37
C LEU A 199 7.00 15.49 -11.58
N ALA A 200 6.10 15.36 -12.55
CA ALA A 200 6.06 16.23 -13.72
C ALA A 200 5.73 17.70 -13.37
N THR A 201 5.02 17.92 -12.26
CA THR A 201 4.71 19.26 -11.74
C THR A 201 5.68 19.74 -10.65
N HIS A 202 6.65 18.90 -10.28
CA HIS A 202 7.61 19.25 -9.23
C HIS A 202 8.69 20.20 -9.76
N GLU A 203 8.78 21.38 -9.15
CA GLU A 203 9.85 22.33 -9.45
C GLU A 203 11.06 22.05 -8.55
N PRO A 204 12.28 21.95 -9.11
CA PRO A 204 13.49 21.77 -8.32
C PRO A 204 13.62 22.79 -7.18
N GLY A 205 13.85 22.30 -5.96
CA GLY A 205 13.99 23.15 -4.77
C GLY A 205 12.67 23.49 -4.07
N THR A 206 11.52 23.10 -4.62
CA THR A 206 10.26 23.11 -3.87
C THR A 206 10.17 21.86 -2.98
N PRO A 207 9.49 21.92 -1.82
CA PRO A 207 9.27 20.73 -1.01
C PRO A 207 8.26 19.80 -1.70
N LEU A 208 8.55 18.50 -1.70
CA LEU A 208 7.58 17.48 -2.08
C LEU A 208 6.38 17.46 -1.11
N PRO A 209 5.20 17.00 -1.56
CA PRO A 209 4.09 16.76 -0.65
C PRO A 209 4.53 15.77 0.43
N HIS A 210 4.03 15.97 1.65
CA HIS A 210 4.35 15.15 2.81
C HIS A 210 3.08 14.87 3.62
N PRO A 211 2.94 13.68 4.24
CA PRO A 211 1.74 13.28 4.97
C PRO A 211 1.31 14.32 6.00
N ALA A 212 0.00 14.57 6.03
CA ALA A 212 -0.56 15.56 6.94
C ALA A 212 -0.63 14.97 8.36
N THR A 213 -0.29 15.77 9.37
CA THR A 213 -0.49 15.37 10.78
C THR A 213 -1.98 15.14 11.04
N LEU A 214 -2.32 13.92 11.46
CA LEU A 214 -3.68 13.55 11.84
C LEU A 214 -3.94 13.87 13.31
N MET A 215 -3.08 13.36 14.20
CA MET A 215 -3.17 13.57 15.65
C MET A 215 -1.88 13.11 16.32
N GLY A 216 -1.21 14.00 17.07
CA GLY A 216 0.04 13.67 17.75
C GLY A 216 1.13 13.29 16.75
N ASP A 217 1.70 12.11 16.92
CA ASP A 217 2.72 11.48 16.08
C ASP A 217 2.14 10.71 14.86
N VAL A 218 0.82 10.67 14.71
CA VAL A 218 0.16 9.94 13.63
C VAL A 218 -0.10 10.86 12.44
N VAL A 219 0.21 10.40 11.23
CA VAL A 219 -0.02 11.10 9.96
C VAL A 219 -1.08 10.40 9.10
N ILE A 220 -1.59 11.12 8.11
CA ILE A 220 -2.46 10.61 7.06
C ILE A 220 -1.89 10.95 5.68
N ALA A 221 -1.76 9.93 4.83
CA ALA A 221 -1.27 10.01 3.46
C ALA A 221 -2.36 9.60 2.46
N PRO A 222 -2.37 10.17 1.24
CA PRO A 222 -1.55 11.31 0.85
C PRO A 222 -2.01 12.60 1.55
N SER A 223 -1.21 13.66 1.50
CA SER A 223 -1.44 14.96 2.13
C SER A 223 -2.79 15.63 1.80
N GLU A 224 -3.40 15.33 0.64
CA GLU A 224 -4.74 15.81 0.28
C GLU A 224 -5.87 15.06 1.00
N SER A 225 -5.54 13.98 1.72
CA SER A 225 -6.44 13.20 2.57
C SER A 225 -6.80 13.92 3.84
N ARG A 226 -7.35 15.13 3.74
CA ARG A 226 -7.93 15.82 4.89
C ARG A 226 -9.22 15.11 5.31
N MET A 227 -9.39 14.98 6.63
CA MET A 227 -10.67 14.57 7.22
C MET A 227 -11.72 15.62 6.88
N ARG A 228 -12.78 15.22 6.19
CA ARG A 228 -13.89 16.13 5.86
C ARG A 228 -14.97 16.05 6.93
N ALA A 229 -15.73 17.13 7.11
CA ALA A 229 -16.76 17.22 8.14
C ALA A 229 -17.85 16.12 8.03
N TRP A 230 -18.05 15.55 6.84
CA TRP A 230 -19.01 14.47 6.58
C TRP A 230 -18.41 13.05 6.56
N ASP A 231 -17.10 12.88 6.75
CA ASP A 231 -16.49 11.55 6.91
C ASP A 231 -17.07 10.72 8.08
N PRO A 232 -17.73 11.30 9.10
CA PRO A 232 -18.49 10.54 10.10
C PRO A 232 -19.81 9.92 9.60
N ILE A 233 -20.35 10.36 8.46
CA ILE A 233 -21.61 9.82 7.89
C ILE A 233 -21.36 8.49 7.16
N ALA A 234 -20.11 8.25 6.75
CA ALA A 234 -19.74 7.01 6.09
C ALA A 234 -19.77 5.83 7.08
N LEU A 235 -20.32 4.69 6.65
CA LEU A 235 -20.43 3.49 7.48
C LEU A 235 -19.04 2.86 7.66
N PRO A 236 -18.48 2.85 8.90
CA PRO A 236 -17.16 2.30 9.13
C PRO A 236 -17.23 0.77 9.25
N LEU A 237 -16.49 0.08 8.42
CA LEU A 237 -16.32 -1.37 8.45
C LEU A 237 -14.91 -1.67 8.97
N ARG A 238 -14.85 -2.06 10.24
CA ARG A 238 -13.62 -2.42 10.96
C ARG A 238 -13.42 -3.92 10.89
N HIS A 239 -12.22 -4.37 10.56
CA HIS A 239 -11.88 -5.80 10.44
C HIS A 239 -12.96 -6.62 9.71
N PRO A 240 -13.35 -6.23 8.49
CA PRO A 240 -14.46 -6.87 7.78
C PRO A 240 -14.14 -8.31 7.31
N GLY A 241 -12.88 -8.72 7.34
CA GLY A 241 -12.46 -10.11 7.18
C GLY A 241 -12.55 -10.90 8.49
N VAL A 242 -12.55 -12.23 8.40
CA VAL A 242 -12.50 -13.09 9.59
C VAL A 242 -11.07 -13.14 10.14
N HIS A 243 -10.93 -13.10 11.46
CA HIS A 243 -9.64 -13.31 12.13
C HIS A 243 -9.18 -14.76 11.98
N VAL A 244 -8.10 -15.00 11.22
CA VAL A 244 -7.61 -16.35 10.91
C VAL A 244 -6.97 -16.99 12.14
N SER A 245 -6.27 -16.21 12.96
CA SER A 245 -5.74 -16.65 14.27
C SER A 245 -6.81 -17.24 15.19
N ARG A 246 -8.05 -16.73 15.13
CA ARG A 246 -9.19 -17.21 15.93
C ARG A 246 -9.71 -18.57 15.44
N LEU A 247 -9.74 -18.79 14.12
CA LEU A 247 -10.15 -20.08 13.52
C LEU A 247 -9.14 -21.19 13.81
N ALA A 248 -7.84 -20.88 13.80
CA ALA A 248 -6.79 -21.84 14.12
C ALA A 248 -6.84 -22.30 15.59
N ARG A 249 -7.15 -21.39 16.53
CA ARG A 249 -7.34 -21.75 17.96
C ARG A 249 -8.57 -22.62 18.20
N VAL A 250 -9.69 -22.35 17.53
CA VAL A 250 -10.90 -23.18 17.64
C VAL A 250 -10.66 -24.61 17.12
N ARG A 251 -9.90 -24.76 16.03
CA ARG A 251 -9.52 -26.08 15.51
C ARG A 251 -8.55 -26.87 16.41
N LYS A 252 -7.71 -26.18 17.21
CA LYS A 252 -6.80 -26.83 18.17
C LYS A 252 -7.45 -27.20 19.51
N GLY A 253 -8.60 -26.63 19.85
CA GLY A 253 -9.36 -26.93 21.09
C GLY A 253 -10.42 -28.03 20.97
N HIS A 254 -10.41 -28.79 19.88
CA HIS A 254 -11.29 -29.94 19.62
C HIS A 254 -10.48 -31.22 19.36
N LYS A 255 -9.34 -31.38 20.05
CA LYS A 255 -8.62 -32.65 20.15
C LYS A 255 -8.46 -33.04 21.60
#